data_AF-Q5UW27-F1
#
_entry.id   AF-Q5UW27-F1
#
_cell.length_a   1.000
_cell.length_b   1.000
_cell.length_c   1.000
_cell.angle_alpha   90.00
_cell.angle_beta   90.00
_cell.angle_gamma   90.00
#
_symmetry.space_group_name_H-M   'P 1'
#
loop_
_entity.id
_entity.type
_entity.pdbx_description
1 polymer ?
#
loop_
_entity_poly.entity_id
_entity_poly.type
_entity_poly.pdbx_seq_one_letter_code
_entity_poly.pdbx_strand_id
1 'polypeptide(L)'
;FLLESGFCNDVSFNLYEREIDRYGGDSFTTVCERMFSIDSFLTLKLFSKKLLNDKDLLSVLHSTFLYVRLLGIPLKRLLELLKGNLTQNRYCKSFKKLFPNSPIVVKEFKECFDCKNQFEIFNEIFREFPPIDGYFEGKNDIVYSLLHMHMNRVGIFPYRIEKRNIFILSCILRRR
;
A
#
# COMPACT_ATOMS: atom_id res chain seq x y z
N PHE A 1 -4.49 -14.40 -27.26
CA PHE A 1 -4.00 -13.01 -27.31
C PHE A 1 -2.66 -12.78 -26.61
N LEU A 2 -2.56 -12.74 -25.26
CA LEU A 2 -1.31 -12.33 -24.59
C LEU A 2 -0.08 -13.18 -24.94
N LEU A 3 -0.23 -14.51 -24.99
CA LEU A 3 0.82 -15.44 -25.43
C LEU A 3 1.16 -15.24 -26.91
N GLU A 4 0.13 -15.22 -27.77
CA GLU A 4 0.27 -15.07 -29.23
C GLU A 4 0.92 -13.73 -29.63
N SER A 5 0.67 -12.67 -28.86
CA SER A 5 1.23 -11.33 -29.08
C SER A 5 2.59 -11.13 -28.41
N GLY A 6 3.16 -12.13 -27.75
CA GLY A 6 4.49 -12.07 -27.13
C GLY A 6 4.57 -11.22 -25.86
N PHE A 7 3.45 -10.85 -25.25
CA PHE A 7 3.42 -10.18 -23.95
C PHE A 7 3.63 -11.16 -22.78
N CYS A 8 3.45 -12.44 -23.02
CA CYS A 8 3.65 -13.52 -22.08
C CYS A 8 4.39 -14.66 -22.81
N ASN A 9 5.42 -15.22 -22.19
CA ASN A 9 6.22 -16.28 -22.81
C ASN A 9 5.66 -17.68 -22.52
N ASP A 10 5.04 -17.88 -21.36
CA ASP A 10 4.56 -19.18 -20.90
C ASP A 10 3.50 -19.02 -19.80
N VAL A 11 2.63 -20.02 -19.64
CA VAL A 11 1.63 -20.12 -18.56
C VAL A 11 1.73 -21.50 -17.93
N SER A 12 2.00 -21.54 -16.62
CA SER A 12 2.02 -22.78 -15.83
C SER A 12 0.87 -22.83 -14.84
N PHE A 13 0.37 -24.04 -14.60
CA PHE A 13 -0.64 -24.33 -13.58
C PHE A 13 0.05 -25.02 -12.41
N ASN A 14 0.06 -24.36 -11.25
CA ASN A 14 0.69 -24.86 -10.03
C ASN A 14 -0.32 -24.95 -8.89
N LEU A 15 -0.03 -25.80 -7.90
CA LEU A 15 -0.79 -25.81 -6.66
C LEU A 15 -0.46 -24.55 -5.86
N TYR A 16 -1.49 -23.85 -5.40
CA TYR A 16 -1.35 -22.67 -4.57
C TYR A 16 -1.22 -23.09 -3.10
N GLU A 17 -0.02 -22.93 -2.54
CA GLU A 17 0.23 -23.13 -1.11
C GLU A 17 -0.10 -21.84 -0.35
N ARG A 18 -1.11 -21.90 0.54
CA ARG A 18 -1.55 -20.77 1.35
C ARG A 18 -0.61 -20.58 2.53
N GLU A 19 -0.12 -19.36 2.76
CA GLU A 19 0.70 -19.00 3.93
C GLU A 19 -0.17 -18.80 5.20
N ILE A 20 -0.91 -19.83 5.61
CA ILE A 20 -1.96 -19.76 6.66
C ILE A 20 -1.40 -19.19 7.97
N ASP A 21 -0.21 -19.64 8.40
CA ASP A 21 0.41 -19.20 9.65
C ASP A 21 0.75 -17.71 9.66
N ARG A 22 1.19 -17.18 8.51
CA ARG A 22 1.53 -15.76 8.36
C ARG A 22 0.31 -14.87 8.49
N TYR A 23 -0.85 -15.34 8.02
CA TYR A 23 -2.09 -14.58 7.97
C TYR A 23 -3.07 -14.95 9.09
N GLY A 24 -2.56 -15.48 10.22
CA GLY A 24 -3.33 -15.61 11.45
C GLY A 24 -4.32 -16.78 11.47
N GLY A 25 -4.05 -17.83 10.70
CA GLY A 25 -4.87 -19.05 10.66
C GLY A 25 -5.97 -19.01 9.60
N ASP A 26 -6.65 -20.13 9.40
CA ASP A 26 -7.59 -20.34 8.29
C ASP A 26 -8.70 -19.30 8.21
N SER A 27 -9.31 -18.98 9.36
CA SER A 27 -10.43 -18.02 9.43
C SER A 27 -10.02 -16.61 9.00
N PHE A 28 -8.80 -16.18 9.32
CA PHE A 28 -8.33 -14.84 9.03
C PHE A 28 -7.62 -14.74 7.67
N THR A 29 -7.14 -15.87 7.15
CA THR A 29 -6.52 -15.96 5.82
C THR A 29 -7.53 -15.57 4.74
N THR A 30 -8.82 -15.96 4.86
CA THR A 30 -9.86 -15.53 3.92
C THR A 30 -10.07 -14.02 3.90
N VAL A 31 -9.95 -13.34 5.06
CA VAL A 31 -10.01 -11.87 5.13
C VAL A 31 -8.80 -11.24 4.44
N CYS A 32 -7.62 -11.83 4.61
CA CYS A 32 -6.40 -11.38 3.94
C CYS A 32 -6.46 -11.60 2.43
N GLU A 33 -6.98 -12.73 1.97
CA GLU A 33 -7.21 -13.03 0.55
C GLU A 33 -8.16 -12.03 -0.09
N ARG A 34 -9.24 -11.67 0.61
CA ARG A 34 -10.13 -10.60 0.16
C ARG A 34 -9.39 -9.26 0.06
N MET A 35 -8.51 -8.94 1.02
CA MET A 35 -7.66 -7.75 0.91
C MET A 35 -6.68 -7.83 -0.26
N PHE A 36 -6.15 -9.00 -0.62
CA PHE A 36 -5.31 -9.17 -1.80
C PHE A 36 -6.09 -8.94 -3.09
N SER A 37 -7.36 -9.34 -3.16
CA SER A 37 -8.24 -9.04 -4.28
C SER A 37 -8.52 -7.54 -4.41
N ILE A 38 -8.85 -6.89 -3.29
CA ILE A 38 -9.06 -5.43 -3.23
C ILE A 38 -7.80 -4.67 -3.65
N ASP A 39 -6.64 -5.08 -3.13
CA ASP A 39 -5.34 -4.50 -3.48
C ASP A 39 -5.03 -4.65 -4.97
N SER A 40 -5.22 -5.85 -5.52
CA SER A 40 -5.05 -6.12 -6.96
C SER A 40 -5.92 -5.20 -7.80
N PHE A 41 -7.18 -5.04 -7.42
CA PHE A 41 -8.13 -4.19 -8.11
C PHE A 41 -7.74 -2.71 -8.01
N LEU A 42 -7.37 -2.23 -6.81
CA LEU A 42 -6.87 -0.87 -6.61
C LEU A 42 -5.67 -0.59 -7.53
N THR A 43 -4.65 -1.45 -7.51
CA THR A 43 -3.43 -1.25 -8.30
C THR A 43 -3.75 -1.17 -9.80
N LEU A 44 -4.58 -2.07 -10.32
CA LEU A 44 -4.99 -2.04 -11.73
C LEU A 44 -5.76 -0.76 -12.09
N LYS A 45 -6.63 -0.29 -11.20
CA LYS A 45 -7.36 0.98 -11.39
C LYS A 45 -6.45 2.20 -11.37
N LEU A 46 -5.46 2.22 -10.50
CA LEU A 46 -4.47 3.30 -10.47
C LEU A 46 -3.61 3.31 -11.74
N PHE A 47 -3.19 2.15 -12.24
CA PHE A 47 -2.48 2.05 -13.51
C PHE A 47 -3.34 2.51 -14.70
N SER A 48 -4.60 2.05 -14.78
CA SER A 48 -5.48 2.39 -15.90
C SER A 48 -5.83 3.88 -15.97
N LYS A 49 -5.96 4.53 -14.81
CA LYS A 49 -6.16 5.98 -14.69
C LYS A 49 -4.85 6.79 -14.77
N LYS A 50 -3.69 6.15 -14.97
CA LYS A 50 -2.35 6.77 -14.99
C LYS A 50 -2.01 7.53 -13.70
N LEU A 51 -2.54 7.05 -12.57
CA LEU A 51 -2.28 7.57 -11.23
C LEU A 51 -1.16 6.80 -10.52
N LEU A 52 -0.81 5.61 -11.02
CA LEU A 52 0.34 4.83 -10.56
C LEU A 52 1.48 4.82 -11.58
N ASN A 53 2.67 5.23 -11.13
CA ASN A 53 3.96 5.09 -11.79
C ASN A 53 4.97 4.59 -10.74
N ASP A 54 5.48 3.38 -10.93
CA ASP A 54 6.41 2.69 -10.03
C ASP A 54 7.76 3.41 -9.87
N LYS A 55 8.13 4.23 -10.86
CA LYS A 55 9.35 5.05 -10.83
C LYS A 55 9.16 6.39 -10.10
N ASP A 56 7.91 6.78 -9.86
CA ASP A 56 7.58 8.01 -9.13
C ASP A 56 7.25 7.69 -7.66
N LEU A 57 8.07 8.21 -6.76
CA LEU A 57 7.90 8.04 -5.33
C LEU A 57 6.55 8.61 -4.85
N LEU A 58 6.09 9.73 -5.41
CA LEU A 58 4.82 10.35 -4.99
C LEU A 58 3.64 9.44 -5.29
N SER A 59 3.61 8.95 -6.52
CA SER A 59 2.61 8.03 -7.01
C SER A 59 2.56 6.73 -6.18
N VAL A 60 3.72 6.15 -5.85
CA VAL A 60 3.82 4.96 -4.97
C VAL A 60 3.33 5.26 -3.54
N LEU A 61 3.66 6.42 -3.00
CA LEU A 61 3.18 6.83 -1.67
C LEU A 61 1.66 7.06 -1.68
N HIS A 62 1.09 7.51 -2.81
CA HIS A 62 -0.36 7.66 -3.03
C HIS A 62 -1.09 6.34 -3.08
N SER A 63 -0.59 5.38 -3.87
CA SER A 63 -1.18 4.04 -3.88
C SER A 63 -1.16 3.41 -2.49
N THR A 64 -0.05 3.56 -1.77
CA THR A 64 0.10 3.02 -0.42
C THR A 64 -0.85 3.69 0.55
N PHE A 65 -1.01 5.02 0.45
CA PHE A 65 -1.98 5.76 1.27
C PHE A 65 -3.41 5.28 1.03
N LEU A 66 -3.82 5.14 -0.23
CA LEU A 66 -5.15 4.63 -0.58
C LEU A 66 -5.37 3.21 -0.06
N TYR A 67 -4.39 2.33 -0.24
CA TYR A 67 -4.46 0.97 0.26
C TYR A 67 -4.62 0.91 1.77
N VAL A 68 -3.82 1.70 2.50
CA VAL A 68 -3.91 1.81 3.95
C VAL A 68 -5.30 2.28 4.41
N ARG A 69 -5.95 3.18 3.67
CA ARG A 69 -7.31 3.63 3.97
C ARG A 69 -8.34 2.51 3.78
N LEU A 70 -8.12 1.61 2.81
CA LEU A 70 -8.99 0.44 2.58
C LEU A 70 -8.85 -0.64 3.66
N LEU A 71 -7.75 -0.65 4.43
CA LEU A 71 -7.59 -1.57 5.57
C LEU A 71 -8.54 -1.24 6.74
N GLY A 72 -9.24 -0.10 6.70
CA GLY A 72 -10.17 0.31 7.77
C GLY A 72 -9.48 0.60 9.11
N ILE A 73 -8.15 0.81 9.12
CA ILE A 73 -7.39 1.07 10.35
C ILE A 73 -7.45 2.56 10.68
N PRO A 74 -7.80 2.95 11.93
CA PRO A 74 -7.74 4.34 12.35
C PRO A 74 -6.35 4.96 12.16
N LEU A 75 -6.28 6.21 11.68
CA LEU A 75 -4.99 6.89 11.41
C LEU A 75 -4.05 6.88 12.62
N LYS A 76 -4.57 7.09 13.83
CA LYS A 76 -3.78 7.03 15.07
C LYS A 76 -3.09 5.66 15.23
N ARG A 77 -3.85 4.57 15.02
CA ARG A 77 -3.34 3.20 15.09
C ARG A 77 -2.32 2.91 14.01
N LEU A 78 -2.58 3.34 12.77
CA LEU A 78 -1.59 3.25 11.69
C LEU A 78 -0.28 3.96 12.09
N LEU A 79 -0.35 5.17 12.62
CA LEU A 79 0.86 5.90 13.02
C LEU A 79 1.62 5.22 14.15
N GLU A 80 0.92 4.55 15.07
CA GLU A 80 1.50 3.69 16.11
C GLU A 80 2.18 2.45 15.50
N LEU A 81 1.52 1.76 14.57
CA LEU A 81 2.08 0.63 13.83
C LEU A 81 3.41 1.03 13.20
N LEU A 82 3.41 2.13 12.45
CA LEU A 82 4.57 2.65 11.73
C LEU A 82 5.69 3.21 12.65
N LYS A 83 5.47 3.38 13.97
CA LYS A 83 6.55 3.79 14.90
C LYS A 83 7.53 2.66 15.19
N GLY A 84 7.04 1.43 15.41
CA GLY A 84 7.84 0.34 15.98
C GLY A 84 9.02 -0.12 15.13
N ASN A 85 8.93 -0.01 13.80
CA ASN A 85 9.91 -0.59 12.87
C ASN A 85 10.73 0.41 12.05
N LEU A 86 10.48 1.73 12.19
CA LEU A 86 10.93 2.72 11.19
C LEU A 86 11.78 3.88 11.75
N THR A 87 12.20 3.84 13.00
CA THR A 87 12.98 4.91 13.65
C THR A 87 14.48 4.91 13.35
N GLN A 88 14.93 4.16 12.33
CA GLN A 88 16.35 4.11 12.00
C GLN A 88 16.87 5.45 11.46
N ASN A 89 17.97 5.96 12.03
CA ASN A 89 18.64 7.21 11.63
C ASN A 89 18.85 7.35 10.12
N ARG A 90 19.06 6.22 9.41
CA ARG A 90 19.22 6.21 7.95
C ARG A 90 18.00 6.74 7.21
N TYR A 91 16.79 6.40 7.67
CA TYR A 91 15.56 6.83 7.01
C TYR A 91 15.25 8.29 7.29
N CYS A 92 15.57 8.77 8.50
CA CYS A 92 15.53 10.21 8.83
C CYS A 92 16.43 11.03 7.89
N LYS A 93 17.66 10.56 7.62
CA LYS A 93 18.56 11.20 6.64
C LYS A 93 18.00 11.18 5.23
N SER A 94 17.44 10.04 4.78
CA SER A 94 16.79 9.94 3.46
C SER A 94 15.62 10.91 3.32
N PHE A 95 14.75 11.01 4.33
CA PHE A 95 13.62 11.94 4.33
C PHE A 95 14.10 13.39 4.24
N LYS A 96 15.08 13.81 5.04
CA LYS A 96 15.64 15.17 4.98
C LYS A 96 16.29 15.47 3.61
N LYS A 97 16.95 14.49 3.00
CA LYS A 97 17.56 14.64 1.67
C LYS A 97 16.51 14.80 0.57
N LEU A 98 15.45 14.00 0.61
CA LEU A 98 14.36 14.05 -0.38
C LEU A 98 13.47 15.28 -0.17
N PHE A 99 13.33 15.73 1.09
CA PHE A 99 12.40 16.79 1.49
C PHE A 99 13.10 17.82 2.40
N PRO A 100 14.04 18.62 1.86
CA PRO A 100 14.77 19.62 2.63
C PRO A 100 13.82 20.69 3.20
N ASN A 101 12.80 21.10 2.43
CA ASN A 101 11.74 22.04 2.83
C ASN A 101 10.49 21.30 3.30
N SER A 102 10.67 20.40 4.28
CA SER A 102 9.64 19.44 4.69
C SER A 102 8.24 20.00 5.04
N PRO A 103 8.01 21.26 5.46
CA PRO A 103 6.66 21.79 5.65
C PRO A 103 5.91 22.03 4.34
N ILE A 104 6.57 22.62 3.33
CA ILE A 104 5.98 22.94 2.02
C ILE A 104 5.67 21.63 1.30
N VAL A 105 6.62 20.70 1.28
CA VAL A 105 6.44 19.43 0.60
C VAL A 105 5.30 18.63 1.23
N VAL A 106 5.18 18.59 2.56
CA VAL A 106 4.05 17.92 3.21
C VAL A 106 2.71 18.56 2.81
N LYS A 107 2.65 19.89 2.64
CA LYS A 107 1.45 20.58 2.17
C LYS A 107 1.09 20.18 0.73
N GLU A 108 2.05 20.21 -0.18
CA GLU A 108 1.85 19.79 -1.58
C GLU A 108 1.42 18.33 -1.68
N PHE A 109 2.00 17.45 -0.84
CA PHE A 109 1.57 16.06 -0.74
C PHE A 109 0.14 15.94 -0.24
N LYS A 110 -0.28 16.72 0.76
CA LYS A 110 -1.68 16.74 1.22
C LYS A 110 -2.61 17.11 0.09
N GLU A 111 -2.27 18.13 -0.70
CA GLU A 111 -3.07 18.56 -1.86
C GLU A 111 -3.15 17.48 -2.95
N CYS A 112 -2.05 16.74 -3.16
CA CYS A 112 -2.00 15.61 -4.08
C CYS A 112 -2.82 14.41 -3.56
N PHE A 113 -2.83 14.15 -2.25
CA PHE A 113 -3.69 13.12 -1.67
C PHE A 113 -5.15 13.56 -1.68
N ASP A 114 -5.50 14.73 -1.16
CA ASP A 114 -6.90 15.17 -1.00
C ASP A 114 -7.60 15.57 -2.34
N CYS A 115 -7.05 15.20 -3.49
CA CYS A 115 -7.64 15.44 -4.80
C CYS A 115 -8.92 14.62 -5.05
N LYS A 116 -9.85 15.18 -5.84
CA LYS A 116 -11.18 14.60 -6.16
C LYS A 116 -11.14 13.14 -6.62
N ASN A 117 -10.05 12.71 -7.25
CA ASN A 117 -9.90 11.36 -7.79
C ASN A 117 -9.93 10.26 -6.70
N GLN A 118 -9.59 10.57 -5.44
CA GLN A 118 -9.63 9.56 -4.37
C GLN A 118 -11.05 9.06 -4.09
N PHE A 119 -12.03 9.97 -4.00
CA PHE A 119 -13.42 9.61 -3.74
C PHE A 119 -14.00 8.74 -4.85
N GLU A 120 -13.66 9.02 -6.11
CA GLU A 120 -14.07 8.19 -7.24
C GLU A 120 -13.46 6.79 -7.16
N ILE A 121 -12.17 6.67 -6.84
CA ILE A 121 -11.50 5.37 -6.69
C ILE A 121 -12.13 4.56 -5.54
N PHE A 122 -12.35 5.18 -4.38
CA PHE A 122 -13.01 4.51 -3.26
C PHE A 122 -14.42 4.06 -3.63
N ASN A 123 -15.20 4.90 -4.31
CA ASN A 123 -16.55 4.53 -4.76
C ASN A 123 -16.53 3.37 -5.76
N GLU A 124 -15.58 3.34 -6.70
CA GLU A 124 -15.41 2.21 -7.61
C GLU A 124 -15.06 0.92 -6.87
N ILE A 125 -14.15 1.00 -5.89
CA ILE A 125 -13.76 -0.16 -5.07
C ILE A 125 -14.95 -0.64 -4.23
N PHE A 126 -15.65 0.27 -3.57
CA PHE A 126 -16.76 -0.09 -2.68
C PHE A 126 -18.02 -0.60 -3.39
N ARG A 127 -18.13 -0.39 -4.71
CA ARG A 127 -19.14 -1.05 -5.55
C ARG A 127 -18.86 -2.54 -5.73
N GLU A 128 -17.58 -2.90 -5.87
CA GLU A 128 -17.15 -4.29 -6.12
C GLU A 128 -16.89 -5.05 -4.82
N PHE A 129 -16.44 -4.35 -3.78
CA PHE A 129 -16.01 -4.93 -2.52
C PHE A 129 -16.65 -4.18 -1.35
N PRO A 130 -17.35 -4.87 -0.42
CA PRO A 130 -17.79 -4.20 0.79
C PRO A 130 -16.58 -3.64 1.56
N PRO A 131 -16.74 -2.59 2.38
CA PRO A 131 -15.70 -2.13 3.30
C PRO A 131 -15.24 -3.25 4.24
N ILE A 132 -13.98 -3.15 4.69
CA ILE A 132 -13.38 -4.05 5.69
C ILE A 132 -12.97 -3.15 6.86
N ASP A 133 -13.84 -3.07 7.87
CA ASP A 133 -13.61 -2.24 9.06
C ASP A 133 -13.32 -3.12 10.28
N GLY A 134 -12.37 -2.69 11.12
CA GLY A 134 -12.08 -3.31 12.42
C GLY A 134 -11.33 -4.67 12.38
N TYR A 135 -11.32 -5.38 11.25
CA TYR A 135 -10.69 -6.71 11.15
C TYR A 135 -9.20 -6.74 11.49
N PHE A 136 -8.47 -5.66 11.18
CA PHE A 136 -7.02 -5.60 11.37
C PHE A 136 -6.60 -4.90 12.67
N GLU A 137 -7.55 -4.56 13.54
CA GLU A 137 -7.22 -3.95 14.84
C GLU A 137 -6.41 -4.92 15.70
N GLY A 138 -5.22 -4.47 16.15
CA GLY A 138 -4.30 -5.29 16.95
C GLY A 138 -3.53 -6.37 16.17
N LYS A 139 -3.69 -6.47 14.85
CA LYS A 139 -3.03 -7.49 14.00
C LYS A 139 -1.80 -6.93 13.26
N ASN A 140 -0.86 -6.38 14.03
CA ASN A 140 0.24 -5.57 13.51
C ASN A 140 1.10 -6.28 12.45
N ASP A 141 1.49 -7.53 12.71
CA ASP A 141 2.37 -8.30 11.81
C ASP A 141 1.68 -8.64 10.48
N ILE A 142 0.36 -8.83 10.53
CA ILE A 142 -0.45 -9.06 9.33
C ILE A 142 -0.54 -7.78 8.51
N VAL A 143 -0.76 -6.63 9.16
CA VAL A 143 -0.77 -5.34 8.46
C VAL A 143 0.57 -5.06 7.77
N TYR A 144 1.69 -5.39 8.41
CA TYR A 144 3.00 -5.30 7.78
C TYR A 144 3.15 -6.24 6.58
N SER A 145 2.66 -7.47 6.67
CA SER A 145 2.65 -8.40 5.55
C SER A 145 1.78 -7.91 4.39
N LEU A 146 0.62 -7.33 4.69
CA LEU A 146 -0.27 -6.73 3.69
C LEU A 146 0.38 -5.53 2.99
N LEU A 147 1.03 -4.63 3.74
CA LEU A 147 1.78 -3.50 3.16
C LEU A 147 2.95 -3.96 2.29
N HIS A 148 3.65 -5.01 2.72
CA HIS A 148 4.70 -5.63 1.93
C HIS A 148 4.16 -6.15 0.60
N MET A 149 3.03 -6.86 0.62
CA MET A 149 2.40 -7.37 -0.60
C MET A 149 1.90 -6.24 -1.52
N HIS A 150 1.37 -5.14 -0.98
CA HIS A 150 1.03 -3.96 -1.79
C HIS A 150 2.26 -3.39 -2.50
N MET A 151 3.36 -3.20 -1.76
CA MET A 151 4.62 -2.68 -2.30
C MET A 151 5.18 -3.59 -3.39
N ASN A 152 5.10 -4.91 -3.19
CA ASN A 152 5.47 -5.89 -4.20
C ASN A 152 4.64 -5.72 -5.48
N ARG A 153 3.33 -5.55 -5.32
CA ARG A 153 2.39 -5.43 -6.43
C ARG A 153 2.57 -4.13 -7.23
N VAL A 154 3.03 -3.05 -6.59
CA VAL A 154 3.38 -1.79 -7.28
C VAL A 154 4.84 -1.75 -7.76
N GLY A 155 5.56 -2.86 -7.73
CA GLY A 155 6.92 -2.98 -8.28
C GLY A 155 8.05 -2.50 -7.37
N ILE A 156 7.79 -2.30 -6.07
CA ILE A 156 8.77 -1.73 -5.14
C ILE A 156 9.56 -2.83 -4.43
N PHE A 157 10.79 -3.02 -4.90
CA PHE A 157 11.78 -3.94 -4.33
C PHE A 157 13.17 -3.29 -4.37
N PRO A 158 14.12 -3.65 -3.48
CA PRO A 158 14.05 -4.65 -2.41
C PRO A 158 13.49 -4.08 -1.09
N TYR A 159 13.29 -4.95 -0.09
CA TYR A 159 12.74 -4.65 1.25
C TYR A 159 13.26 -3.36 1.94
N ARG A 160 14.50 -2.96 1.64
CA ARG A 160 15.07 -1.70 2.15
C ARG A 160 14.34 -0.46 1.61
N ILE A 161 13.96 -0.46 0.33
CA ILE A 161 13.23 0.62 -0.33
C ILE A 161 11.80 0.69 0.20
N GLU A 162 11.15 -0.45 0.31
CA GLU A 162 9.82 -0.59 0.94
C GLU A 162 9.80 0.09 2.31
N LYS A 163 10.67 -0.33 3.24
CA LYS A 163 10.75 0.27 4.58
C LYS A 163 11.01 1.78 4.54
N ARG A 164 11.84 2.27 3.60
CA ARG A 164 12.07 3.71 3.43
C ARG A 164 10.78 4.42 3.03
N ASN A 165 10.03 3.87 2.08
CA ASN A 165 8.80 4.47 1.59
C ASN A 165 7.72 4.49 2.68
N ILE A 166 7.56 3.39 3.42
CA ILE A 166 6.64 3.34 4.58
C ILE A 166 7.04 4.38 5.64
N PHE A 167 8.34 4.56 5.90
CA PHE A 167 8.80 5.61 6.82
C PHE A 167 8.42 7.01 6.33
N ILE A 168 8.66 7.30 5.04
CA ILE A 168 8.32 8.59 4.44
C ILE A 168 6.81 8.85 4.56
N LEU A 169 5.98 7.86 4.24
CA LEU A 169 4.53 7.95 4.39
C LEU A 169 4.15 8.28 5.84
N SER A 170 4.76 7.61 6.83
CA SER A 170 4.51 7.88 8.25
C SER A 170 4.84 9.32 8.65
N CYS A 171 5.92 9.89 8.10
CA CYS A 171 6.32 11.27 8.36
C CYS A 171 5.33 12.28 7.77
N ILE A 172 4.81 11.99 6.58
CA ILE A 172 3.78 12.83 5.94
C ILE A 172 2.48 12.77 6.75
N LEU A 173 2.04 11.58 7.13
CA LEU A 173 0.79 11.37 7.85
C LEU A 173 0.79 11.94 9.28
N ARG A 174 1.94 11.96 9.98
CA ARG A 174 2.05 12.56 11.34
C ARG A 174 1.89 14.07 11.35
N ARG A 175 2.14 14.71 10.22
CA ARG A 175 2.03 16.17 10.06
C ARG A 175 0.67 16.55 9.49
N ARG A 176 -0.28 15.61 9.43
CA ARG A 176 -1.66 15.85 8.97
C ARG A 176 -2.42 16.70 9.96
#